data_AF-A0A7Y1TSP5-F1
#
_entry.id   AF-A0A7Y1TSP5-F1
#
_cell.length_a   1.000
_cell.length_b   1.000
_cell.length_c   1.000
_cell.angle_alpha   90.00
_cell.angle_beta   90.00
_cell.angle_gamma   90.00
#
_symmetry.space_group_name_H-M   'P 1'
#
loop_
_entity.id
_entity.type
_entity.pdbx_description
1 polymer ?
#
loop_
_entity_poly.entity_id
_entity_poly.type
_entity_poly.pdbx_seq_one_letter_code
_entity_poly.pdbx_strand_id
1 'polypeptide(L)'
;MNTTLLDIIRRVLIAAVAILALIVLIVAFRRVVEEREPLAAPTTTTSSSTEATTTTEAATTTTTTIPEPPCEVPGVTPASGNIVLTLRYSCGSAPFPTGETIVFREVPDTQLVITATTRALLDGPTEEETEAGFRSPFGPGASGADLSNISLSSGALVIDLADSATEGAESEVFLLGDLSATLFQFGSVSSVEYRLNGSCDDFWAIFGTTCDVLERSEWEAQQAEWADLANG
;
A
#
# COMPACT_ATOMS: atom_id res chain seq x y z
N MET A 1 36.02 -45.47 14.39
CA MET A 1 35.14 -44.50 15.09
C MET A 1 34.34 -43.78 14.01
N ASN A 2 33.02 -43.95 13.97
CA ASN A 2 32.17 -43.49 12.85
C ASN A 2 32.03 -41.96 12.85
N THR A 3 32.68 -41.31 11.89
CA THR A 3 32.58 -39.85 11.67
C THR A 3 31.13 -39.40 11.42
N THR A 4 30.32 -40.24 10.78
CA THR A 4 28.89 -39.99 10.53
C THR A 4 28.07 -39.90 11.82
N LEU A 5 28.41 -40.70 12.85
CA LEU A 5 27.72 -40.67 14.14
C LEU A 5 28.02 -39.36 14.89
N LEU A 6 29.26 -38.87 14.80
CA LEU A 6 29.70 -37.64 15.45
C LEU A 6 29.02 -36.40 14.83
N ASP A 7 28.85 -36.38 13.51
CA ASP A 7 28.15 -35.28 12.82
C ASP A 7 26.66 -35.22 13.14
N ILE A 8 26.00 -36.38 13.27
CA ILE A 8 24.59 -36.43 13.69
C ILE A 8 24.44 -35.89 15.11
N ILE A 9 25.29 -36.34 16.05
CA ILE A 9 25.27 -35.87 17.45
C ILE A 9 25.50 -34.35 17.51
N ARG A 10 26.43 -33.81 16.72
CA ARG A 10 26.72 -32.37 16.68
C ARG A 10 25.52 -31.56 16.17
N ARG A 11 24.85 -32.01 15.10
CA ARG A 11 23.66 -31.32 14.56
C ARG A 11 22.49 -31.33 15.55
N VAL A 12 22.27 -32.45 16.24
CA VAL A 12 21.22 -32.56 17.26
C VAL A 12 21.51 -31.65 18.45
N LEU A 13 22.77 -31.57 18.91
CA LEU A 13 23.15 -30.66 19.99
C LEU A 13 22.97 -29.19 19.62
N ILE A 14 23.35 -28.79 18.40
CA ILE A 14 23.16 -27.41 17.92
C ILE A 14 21.67 -27.06 17.87
N ALA A 15 20.83 -27.95 17.35
CA ALA A 15 19.38 -27.74 17.31
C ALA A 15 18.78 -27.64 18.72
N ALA A 16 19.19 -28.50 19.66
CA ALA A 16 18.71 -28.46 21.03
C ALA A 16 19.08 -27.15 21.75
N VAL A 17 20.30 -26.65 21.55
CA VAL A 17 20.75 -25.36 22.13
C VAL A 17 19.98 -24.19 21.51
N ALA A 18 19.73 -24.20 20.20
CA ALA A 18 18.95 -23.16 19.53
C ALA A 18 17.50 -23.11 20.04
N ILE A 19 16.86 -24.27 20.25
CA ILE A 19 15.51 -24.36 20.80
C ILE A 19 15.46 -23.83 22.24
N LEU A 20 16.43 -24.18 23.08
CA LEU A 20 16.50 -23.66 24.45
C LEU A 20 16.70 -22.13 24.48
N ALA A 21 17.55 -21.59 23.61
CA ALA A 21 17.73 -20.14 23.50
C ALA A 21 16.44 -19.42 23.05
N LEU A 22 15.71 -20.00 22.09
CA LEU A 22 14.42 -19.47 21.63
C LEU A 22 13.38 -19.45 22.75
N ILE A 23 13.28 -20.52 23.54
CA ILE A 23 12.36 -20.59 24.68
C ILE A 23 12.68 -19.51 25.71
N VAL A 24 13.96 -19.31 26.05
CA VAL A 24 14.37 -18.24 26.98
C VAL A 24 14.01 -16.85 26.44
N LEU A 25 14.18 -16.62 25.13
CA LEU A 25 13.78 -15.38 24.47
C LEU A 25 12.26 -15.15 24.56
N ILE A 26 11.45 -16.16 24.30
CA ILE A 26 9.99 -16.08 24.40
C ILE A 26 9.55 -15.77 25.84
N VAL A 27 10.16 -16.41 26.85
CA VAL A 27 9.84 -16.13 28.26
C VAL A 27 10.27 -14.71 28.67
N ALA A 28 11.43 -14.23 28.22
CA ALA A 28 11.88 -12.87 28.47
C ALA A 28 10.96 -11.84 27.81
N PHE A 29 10.52 -12.09 26.57
CA PHE A 29 9.62 -11.21 25.83
C PHE A 29 8.25 -11.12 26.50
N ARG A 30 7.70 -12.24 27.00
CA ARG A 30 6.43 -12.24 27.75
C ARG A 30 6.50 -11.39 29.02
N ARG A 31 7.63 -11.39 29.75
CA ARG A 31 7.78 -10.54 30.94
C ARG A 31 7.76 -9.04 30.62
N VAL A 32 8.28 -8.62 29.47
CA VAL A 32 8.29 -7.20 29.07
C VAL A 32 6.89 -6.70 28.71
N VAL A 33 6.00 -7.58 28.22
CA VAL A 33 4.63 -7.22 27.87
C VAL A 33 3.74 -7.03 29.10
N GLU A 34 4.04 -7.71 30.22
CA GLU A 34 3.20 -7.71 31.43
C GLU A 34 3.48 -6.56 32.41
N GLU A 35 4.54 -5.76 32.20
CA GLU A 35 4.89 -4.59 33.03
C GLU A 35 4.31 -3.25 32.53
N ARG A 36 3.48 -3.23 31.47
CA ARG A 36 2.77 -2.00 31.09
C ARG A 36 1.64 -1.72 32.08
N GLU A 37 1.94 -0.90 33.09
CA GLU A 37 0.96 -0.26 33.98
C GLU A 37 -0.17 0.39 33.17
N PRO A 38 -1.43 0.29 33.62
CA PRO A 38 -2.54 1.02 33.01
C PRO A 38 -2.36 2.53 33.28
N LEU A 39 -2.05 3.31 32.24
CA LEU A 39 -2.09 4.76 32.33
C LEU A 39 -3.49 5.23 32.75
N ALA A 40 -3.50 6.11 33.74
CA ALA A 40 -4.67 6.71 34.35
C ALA A 40 -5.63 7.35 33.33
N ALA A 41 -6.91 7.24 33.62
CA ALA A 41 -8.01 7.83 32.84
C ALA A 41 -7.84 9.36 32.66
N PRO A 42 -8.28 9.92 31.52
CA PRO A 42 -8.25 11.36 31.31
C PRO A 42 -9.32 12.06 32.18
N THR A 43 -8.86 13.04 32.96
CA THR A 43 -9.70 13.95 33.73
C THR A 43 -10.45 14.89 32.78
N THR A 44 -11.78 14.81 32.78
CA THR A 44 -12.68 15.71 32.05
C THR A 44 -12.59 17.12 32.64
N THR A 45 -11.97 18.05 31.91
CA THR A 45 -12.01 19.49 32.24
C THR A 45 -13.08 20.15 31.38
N THR A 46 -14.23 20.44 31.99
CA THR A 46 -15.31 21.23 31.39
C THR A 46 -14.88 22.71 31.32
N SER A 47 -14.42 23.14 30.15
CA SER A 47 -14.25 24.56 29.81
C SER A 47 -15.57 25.14 29.34
N SER A 48 -16.14 26.05 30.13
CA SER A 48 -17.27 26.89 29.75
C SER A 48 -16.79 27.95 28.77
N SER A 49 -17.16 27.80 27.49
CA SER A 49 -16.85 28.77 26.43
C SER A 49 -18.02 29.74 26.28
N THR A 50 -17.73 31.03 26.51
CA THR A 50 -18.65 32.15 26.27
C THR A 50 -18.92 32.29 24.78
N GLU A 51 -20.20 32.17 24.43
CA GLU A 51 -20.73 32.33 23.08
C GLU A 51 -20.77 33.83 22.72
N ALA A 52 -19.96 34.24 21.74
CA ALA A 52 -20.04 35.56 21.12
C ALA A 52 -20.65 35.42 19.73
N THR A 53 -21.95 35.73 19.64
CA THR A 53 -22.70 35.77 18.36
C THR A 53 -22.17 36.90 17.50
N THR A 54 -21.38 36.57 16.48
CA THR A 54 -21.03 37.48 15.39
C THR A 54 -21.86 37.10 14.17
N THR A 55 -22.79 37.97 13.80
CA THR A 55 -23.59 37.85 12.58
C THR A 55 -22.68 38.13 11.38
N THR A 56 -22.22 37.06 10.72
CA THR A 56 -21.53 37.14 9.42
C THR A 56 -22.57 37.16 8.31
N GLU A 57 -22.58 38.27 7.59
CA GLU A 57 -23.35 38.51 6.37
C GLU A 57 -22.96 37.48 5.30
N ALA A 58 -23.96 36.74 4.79
CA ALA A 58 -23.76 35.68 3.81
C ALA A 58 -23.32 36.27 2.47
N ALA A 59 -22.03 36.20 2.18
CA ALA A 59 -21.50 36.44 0.85
C ALA A 59 -21.88 35.26 -0.06
N THR A 60 -22.84 35.47 -0.97
CA THR A 60 -23.20 34.54 -2.03
C THR A 60 -21.97 34.30 -2.91
N THR A 61 -21.27 33.19 -2.66
CA THR A 61 -20.15 32.75 -3.49
C THR A 61 -20.74 32.01 -4.69
N THR A 62 -20.74 32.67 -5.84
CA THR A 62 -21.09 32.03 -7.12
C THR A 62 -20.01 31.00 -7.41
N THR A 63 -20.30 29.73 -7.13
CA THR A 63 -19.42 28.60 -7.46
C THR A 63 -19.50 28.38 -8.96
N THR A 64 -18.51 28.85 -9.70
CA THR A 64 -18.31 28.45 -11.09
C THR A 64 -17.74 27.03 -11.07
N THR A 65 -18.58 26.04 -11.37
CA THR A 65 -18.17 24.64 -11.57
C THR A 65 -17.29 24.58 -12.81
N ILE A 66 -15.97 24.56 -12.62
CA ILE A 66 -15.01 24.22 -13.67
C ILE A 66 -15.21 22.71 -13.95
N PRO A 67 -15.39 22.29 -15.22
CA PRO A 67 -15.53 20.88 -15.54
C PRO A 67 -14.24 20.13 -15.17
N GLU A 68 -14.40 19.02 -14.44
CA GLU A 68 -13.31 18.10 -14.09
C GLU A 68 -12.69 17.51 -15.37
N PRO A 69 -11.36 17.39 -15.46
CA PRO A 69 -10.72 16.84 -16.64
C PRO A 69 -11.16 15.38 -16.86
N PRO A 70 -11.28 14.92 -18.13
CA PRO A 70 -11.91 13.65 -18.45
C PRO A 70 -11.04 12.42 -18.17
N CYS A 71 -9.81 12.57 -17.67
CA CYS A 71 -8.92 11.43 -17.38
C CYS A 71 -8.60 10.58 -18.60
N GLU A 72 -8.43 11.21 -19.76
CA GLU A 72 -8.17 10.51 -21.01
C GLU A 72 -6.77 10.86 -21.52
N VAL A 73 -5.96 9.83 -21.72
CA VAL A 73 -4.68 9.93 -22.44
C VAL A 73 -4.64 8.94 -23.60
N PRO A 74 -3.97 9.28 -24.72
CA PRO A 74 -3.85 8.37 -25.84
C PRO A 74 -3.17 7.05 -25.42
N GLY A 75 -3.68 5.93 -25.93
CA GLY A 75 -3.03 4.64 -25.77
C GLY A 75 -1.66 4.60 -26.45
N VAL A 76 -0.75 3.76 -25.94
CA VAL A 76 0.58 3.54 -26.52
C VAL A 76 0.57 2.33 -27.46
N THR A 77 1.27 2.45 -28.59
CA THR A 77 1.56 1.31 -29.47
C THR A 77 3.00 0.86 -29.21
N PRO A 78 3.24 -0.38 -28.76
CA PRO A 78 4.59 -0.82 -28.40
C PRO A 78 5.48 -0.93 -29.64
N ALA A 79 6.70 -0.43 -29.52
CA ALA A 79 7.78 -0.71 -30.45
C ALA A 79 8.17 -2.21 -30.40
N SER A 80 8.80 -2.69 -31.46
CA SER A 80 9.29 -4.07 -31.53
C SER A 80 10.30 -4.34 -30.41
N GLY A 81 10.08 -5.41 -29.63
CA GLY A 81 10.94 -5.78 -28.50
C GLY A 81 10.52 -5.15 -27.16
N ASN A 82 9.43 -4.38 -27.14
CA ASN A 82 8.84 -3.81 -25.94
C ASN A 82 7.48 -4.45 -25.62
N ILE A 83 7.09 -4.36 -24.36
CA ILE A 83 5.75 -4.74 -23.86
C ILE A 83 5.04 -3.49 -23.32
N VAL A 84 3.72 -3.57 -23.23
CA VAL A 84 2.88 -2.53 -22.61
C VAL A 84 2.44 -3.01 -21.23
N LEU A 85 2.71 -2.20 -20.22
CA LEU A 85 2.20 -2.35 -18.87
C LEU A 85 0.90 -1.54 -18.73
N THR A 86 -0.03 -2.08 -17.96
CA THR A 86 -1.26 -1.40 -17.56
C THR A 86 -1.10 -0.93 -16.12
N LEU A 87 -1.31 0.37 -15.88
CA LEU A 87 -1.34 0.97 -14.55
C LEU A 87 -2.73 1.54 -14.28
N ARG A 88 -3.15 1.52 -13.02
CA ARG A 88 -4.41 2.12 -12.58
C ARG A 88 -4.12 3.22 -11.58
N TYR A 89 -4.52 4.43 -11.92
CA TYR A 89 -4.43 5.60 -11.06
C TYR A 89 -5.83 6.08 -10.70
N SER A 90 -6.01 6.71 -9.55
CA SER A 90 -7.19 7.54 -9.34
C SER A 90 -7.10 8.81 -10.19
N CYS A 91 -8.26 9.39 -10.49
CA CYS A 91 -8.32 10.58 -11.31
C CYS A 91 -9.28 11.64 -10.74
N GLY A 92 -8.90 12.90 -10.90
CA GLY A 92 -9.69 14.03 -10.43
C GLY A 92 -9.94 13.92 -8.93
N SER A 93 -11.20 14.05 -8.52
CA SER A 93 -11.65 13.95 -7.12
C SER A 93 -11.97 12.52 -6.66
N ALA A 94 -11.94 11.54 -7.57
CA ALA A 94 -12.22 10.15 -7.21
C ALA A 94 -11.13 9.61 -6.27
N PRO A 95 -11.49 8.95 -5.15
CA PRO A 95 -10.52 8.48 -4.17
C PRO A 95 -9.88 7.12 -4.51
N PHE A 96 -10.34 6.46 -5.58
CA PHE A 96 -9.82 5.17 -6.06
C PHE A 96 -9.94 5.07 -7.59
N PRO A 97 -9.19 4.17 -8.26
CA PRO A 97 -9.29 3.97 -9.70
C PRO A 97 -10.62 3.34 -10.10
N THR A 98 -11.18 3.77 -11.21
CA THR A 98 -12.35 3.14 -11.82
C THR A 98 -11.93 2.22 -12.98
N GLY A 99 -12.91 1.60 -13.66
CA GLY A 99 -12.65 0.82 -14.86
C GLY A 99 -11.97 1.63 -15.98
N GLU A 100 -12.15 2.95 -15.99
CA GLU A 100 -11.73 3.86 -17.05
C GLU A 100 -10.41 4.57 -16.76
N THR A 101 -9.94 4.59 -15.51
CA THR A 101 -8.71 5.31 -15.12
C THR A 101 -7.45 4.45 -15.31
N ILE A 102 -7.20 4.09 -16.57
CA ILE A 102 -6.08 3.25 -16.99
C ILE A 102 -5.07 4.10 -17.75
N VAL A 103 -3.79 3.93 -17.42
CA VAL A 103 -2.70 4.44 -18.25
C VAL A 103 -1.79 3.31 -18.70
N PHE A 104 -1.09 3.54 -19.81
CA PHE A 104 -0.21 2.54 -20.40
C PHE A 104 1.25 2.98 -20.31
N ARG A 105 2.15 2.04 -20.07
CA ARG A 105 3.60 2.27 -20.08
C ARG A 105 4.28 1.29 -21.00
N GLU A 106 5.10 1.80 -21.90
CA GLU A 106 5.95 0.97 -22.72
C GLU A 106 7.29 0.73 -22.03
N VAL A 107 7.70 -0.54 -21.95
CA VAL A 107 8.99 -0.94 -21.36
C VAL A 107 9.66 -2.03 -22.20
N PRO A 108 10.98 -2.21 -22.12
CA PRO A 108 11.65 -3.37 -22.73
C PRO A 108 11.00 -4.69 -22.30
N ASP A 109 10.92 -5.67 -23.20
CA ASP A 109 10.39 -6.99 -22.90
C ASP A 109 11.09 -7.61 -21.68
N THR A 110 10.30 -8.15 -20.76
CA THR A 110 10.77 -8.66 -19.46
C THR A 110 9.89 -9.76 -18.92
N GLN A 111 10.51 -10.73 -18.27
CA GLN A 111 9.80 -11.78 -17.53
C GLN A 111 9.35 -11.32 -16.13
N LEU A 112 9.84 -10.16 -15.66
CA LEU A 112 9.51 -9.58 -14.36
C LEU A 112 8.40 -8.53 -14.48
N VAL A 113 7.30 -8.89 -15.15
CA VAL A 113 6.23 -7.95 -15.51
C VAL A 113 5.63 -7.27 -14.28
N ILE A 114 5.29 -8.02 -13.22
CA ILE A 114 4.74 -7.45 -11.98
C ILE A 114 5.72 -6.44 -11.38
N THR A 115 7.01 -6.78 -11.28
CA THR A 115 8.04 -5.86 -10.79
C THR A 115 8.12 -4.59 -11.64
N ALA A 116 8.11 -4.72 -12.97
CA ALA A 116 8.16 -3.57 -13.87
C ALA A 116 6.91 -2.68 -13.72
N THR A 117 5.73 -3.29 -13.58
CA THR A 117 4.46 -2.58 -13.35
C THR A 117 4.46 -1.85 -12.01
N THR A 118 4.87 -2.50 -10.91
CA THR A 118 4.94 -1.85 -9.60
C THR A 118 5.92 -0.69 -9.58
N ARG A 119 7.09 -0.82 -10.24
CA ARG A 119 8.04 0.29 -10.36
C ARG A 119 7.47 1.46 -11.15
N ALA A 120 6.84 1.18 -12.29
CA ALA A 120 6.24 2.22 -13.11
C ALA A 120 5.05 2.91 -12.41
N LEU A 121 4.36 2.22 -11.49
CA LEU A 121 3.34 2.82 -10.63
C LEU A 121 3.97 3.76 -9.58
N LEU A 122 5.08 3.34 -8.96
CA LEU A 122 5.82 4.15 -7.97
C LEU A 122 6.47 5.39 -8.61
N ASP A 123 6.88 5.32 -9.87
CA ASP A 123 7.34 6.48 -10.64
C ASP A 123 6.23 7.52 -10.87
N GLY A 124 4.97 7.13 -10.69
CA GLY A 124 3.81 8.00 -10.79
C GLY A 124 3.31 8.30 -12.21
N PRO A 125 2.25 9.12 -12.32
CA PRO A 125 1.78 9.64 -13.60
C PRO A 125 2.84 10.52 -14.28
N THR A 126 2.81 10.58 -15.61
CA THR A 126 3.61 11.56 -16.35
C THR A 126 3.05 12.98 -16.17
N GLU A 127 3.77 14.00 -16.65
CA GLU A 127 3.28 15.38 -16.64
C GLU A 127 1.97 15.52 -17.45
N GLU A 128 1.91 14.93 -18.65
CA GLU A 128 0.70 14.92 -19.49
C GLU A 128 -0.49 14.24 -18.79
N GLU A 129 -0.25 13.14 -18.08
CA GLU A 129 -1.30 12.45 -17.32
C GLU A 129 -1.75 13.24 -16.10
N THR A 130 -0.81 13.90 -15.43
CA THR A 130 -1.12 14.80 -14.31
C THR A 130 -1.98 15.97 -14.79
N GLU A 131 -1.65 16.55 -15.95
CA GLU A 131 -2.47 17.58 -16.62
C GLU A 131 -3.85 17.05 -17.03
N ALA A 132 -3.94 15.76 -17.39
CA ALA A 132 -5.21 15.06 -17.67
C ALA A 132 -6.00 14.68 -16.40
N GLY A 133 -5.44 14.91 -15.21
CA GLY A 133 -6.09 14.72 -13.91
C GLY A 133 -5.73 13.44 -13.16
N PHE A 134 -4.86 12.60 -13.69
CA PHE A 134 -4.38 11.40 -12.98
C PHE A 134 -3.51 11.80 -11.79
N ARG A 135 -3.63 11.06 -10.68
CA ARG A 135 -2.89 11.34 -9.44
C ARG A 135 -2.10 10.13 -8.99
N SER A 136 -0.92 10.36 -8.41
CA SER A 136 -0.16 9.33 -7.71
C SER A 136 -0.67 9.18 -6.29
N PRO A 137 -0.82 7.96 -5.76
CA PRO A 137 -1.11 7.74 -4.35
C PRO A 137 0.11 7.92 -3.43
N PHE A 138 1.31 8.00 -4.03
CA PHE A 138 2.59 8.05 -3.32
C PHE A 138 3.04 9.48 -3.06
N GLY A 139 4.00 9.62 -2.14
CA GLY A 139 4.66 10.90 -1.89
C GLY A 139 5.38 11.46 -3.12
N PRO A 140 5.61 12.79 -3.20
CA PRO A 140 6.27 13.44 -4.34
C PRO A 140 7.74 13.02 -4.54
N GLY A 141 8.34 12.32 -3.58
CA GLY A 141 9.69 11.75 -3.68
C GLY A 141 9.72 10.26 -4.05
N ALA A 142 8.57 9.61 -4.18
CA ALA A 142 8.49 8.20 -4.49
C ALA A 142 8.96 7.92 -5.92
N SER A 143 9.56 6.75 -6.11
CA SER A 143 10.04 6.28 -7.40
C SER A 143 10.11 4.75 -7.42
N GLY A 144 10.29 4.17 -8.61
CA GLY A 144 10.53 2.74 -8.77
C GLY A 144 11.76 2.20 -8.04
N ALA A 145 12.66 3.08 -7.56
CA ALA A 145 13.79 2.70 -6.72
C ALA A 145 13.38 2.35 -5.28
N ASP A 146 12.21 2.80 -4.82
CA ASP A 146 11.70 2.51 -3.48
C ASP A 146 11.11 1.10 -3.35
N LEU A 147 10.98 0.36 -4.46
CA LEU A 147 10.64 -1.06 -4.44
C LEU A 147 11.85 -1.90 -4.01
N SER A 148 11.94 -2.15 -2.70
CA SER A 148 13.03 -2.90 -2.07
C SER A 148 12.98 -4.39 -2.43
N ASN A 149 11.80 -4.99 -2.40
CA ASN A 149 11.60 -6.39 -2.76
C ASN A 149 10.19 -6.66 -3.30
N ILE A 150 10.09 -7.65 -4.18
CA ILE A 150 8.81 -8.20 -4.64
C ILE A 150 8.95 -9.69 -4.89
N SER A 151 8.01 -10.48 -4.37
CA SER A 151 8.02 -11.93 -4.57
C SER A 151 6.61 -12.47 -4.68
N LEU A 152 6.37 -13.34 -5.67
CA LEU A 152 5.12 -14.05 -5.86
C LEU A 152 5.35 -15.54 -5.64
N SER A 153 4.60 -16.14 -4.71
CA SER A 153 4.64 -17.58 -4.45
C SER A 153 3.22 -18.10 -4.23
N SER A 154 2.78 -19.04 -5.06
CA SER A 154 1.48 -19.72 -4.91
C SER A 154 0.28 -18.76 -4.79
N GLY A 155 0.31 -17.64 -5.51
CA GLY A 155 -0.73 -16.61 -5.45
C GLY A 155 -0.51 -15.51 -4.41
N ALA A 156 0.34 -15.72 -3.41
CA ALA A 156 0.67 -14.71 -2.41
C ALA A 156 1.79 -13.80 -2.93
N LEU A 157 1.48 -12.53 -3.16
CA LEU A 157 2.42 -11.49 -3.51
C LEU A 157 2.88 -10.77 -2.25
N VAL A 158 4.19 -10.60 -2.07
CA VAL A 158 4.76 -9.74 -1.03
C VAL A 158 5.41 -8.56 -1.73
N ILE A 159 5.07 -7.35 -1.31
CA ILE A 159 5.69 -6.10 -1.76
C ILE A 159 6.35 -5.43 -0.57
N ASP A 160 7.60 -5.05 -0.73
CA ASP A 160 8.38 -4.36 0.27
C ASP A 160 8.85 -3.01 -0.27
N LEU A 161 8.39 -1.94 0.38
CA LEU A 161 8.66 -0.56 0.01
C LEU A 161 9.64 0.07 1.01
N ALA A 162 10.42 1.03 0.54
CA ALA A 162 11.15 1.95 1.42
C ALA A 162 10.18 3.02 1.99
N ASP A 163 10.54 3.62 3.13
CA ASP A 163 9.75 4.69 3.80
C ASP A 163 9.38 5.83 2.85
N SER A 164 10.32 6.22 1.99
CA SER A 164 10.19 7.30 0.99
C SER A 164 9.02 7.10 0.04
N ALA A 165 8.59 5.86 -0.22
CA ALA A 165 7.42 5.60 -1.06
C ALA A 165 6.12 6.11 -0.42
N THR A 166 6.03 6.04 0.90
CA THR A 166 4.80 6.33 1.66
C THR A 166 4.83 7.67 2.37
N GLU A 167 5.97 8.37 2.36
CA GLU A 167 6.10 9.68 2.99
C GLU A 167 5.17 10.71 2.32
N GLY A 168 4.12 11.12 3.04
CA GLY A 168 3.12 12.05 2.51
C GLY A 168 2.03 11.40 1.65
N ALA A 169 1.86 10.08 1.68
CA ALA A 169 0.70 9.42 1.09
C ALA A 169 -0.62 9.98 1.70
N GLU A 170 -1.63 10.23 0.87
CA GLU A 170 -2.81 10.99 1.30
C GLU A 170 -3.73 10.20 2.25
N SER A 171 -4.09 8.97 1.89
CA SER A 171 -5.02 8.13 2.64
C SER A 171 -4.85 6.66 2.33
N GLU A 172 -5.29 5.80 3.25
CA GLU A 172 -5.33 4.35 3.05
C GLU A 172 -6.11 3.94 1.80
N VAL A 173 -7.30 4.52 1.61
CA VAL A 173 -8.18 4.22 0.47
C VAL A 173 -7.50 4.55 -0.85
N PHE A 174 -6.82 5.69 -0.92
CA PHE A 174 -6.14 6.10 -2.15
C PHE A 174 -4.89 5.25 -2.42
N LEU A 175 -4.07 4.99 -1.39
CA LEU A 175 -2.87 4.17 -1.53
C LEU A 175 -3.17 2.72 -1.90
N LEU A 176 -4.01 2.07 -1.09
CA LEU A 176 -4.40 0.69 -1.35
C LEU A 176 -5.28 0.58 -2.58
N GLY A 177 -6.05 1.63 -2.90
CA GLY A 177 -6.88 1.72 -4.10
C GLY A 177 -6.08 1.49 -5.37
N ASP A 178 -5.11 2.36 -5.61
CA ASP A 178 -4.28 2.37 -6.82
C ASP A 178 -3.33 1.16 -6.88
N LEU A 179 -2.67 0.83 -5.76
CA LEU A 179 -1.80 -0.35 -5.66
C LEU A 179 -2.57 -1.63 -5.96
N SER A 180 -3.65 -1.88 -5.24
CA SER A 180 -4.39 -3.15 -5.33
C SER A 180 -5.09 -3.28 -6.68
N ALA A 181 -5.62 -2.19 -7.25
CA ALA A 181 -6.18 -2.19 -8.59
C ALA A 181 -5.14 -2.63 -9.63
N THR A 182 -3.92 -2.10 -9.52
CA THR A 182 -2.82 -2.42 -10.43
C THR A 182 -2.30 -3.84 -10.24
N LEU A 183 -2.24 -4.35 -9.02
CA LEU A 183 -1.66 -5.67 -8.72
C LEU A 183 -2.64 -6.82 -8.97
N PHE A 184 -3.92 -6.65 -8.61
CA PHE A 184 -4.92 -7.69 -8.83
C PHE A 184 -5.34 -7.84 -10.29
N GLN A 185 -4.90 -6.95 -11.19
CA GLN A 185 -5.04 -7.19 -12.64
C GLN A 185 -4.30 -8.46 -13.09
N PHE A 186 -3.26 -8.88 -12.36
CA PHE A 186 -2.54 -10.12 -12.64
C PHE A 186 -3.31 -11.30 -12.05
N GLY A 187 -3.92 -12.13 -12.91
CA GLY A 187 -4.72 -13.29 -12.48
C GLY A 187 -3.97 -14.34 -11.65
N SER A 188 -2.64 -14.29 -11.62
CA SER A 188 -1.80 -15.13 -10.77
C SER A 188 -1.66 -14.62 -9.33
N VAL A 189 -2.12 -13.40 -9.02
CA VAL A 189 -2.09 -12.81 -7.68
C VAL A 189 -3.43 -13.06 -7.00
N SER A 190 -3.42 -13.74 -5.86
CA SER A 190 -4.61 -14.05 -5.05
C SER A 190 -4.65 -13.20 -3.78
N SER A 191 -3.49 -12.82 -3.24
CA SER A 191 -3.38 -11.93 -2.08
C SER A 191 -2.12 -11.09 -2.15
N VAL A 192 -2.11 -9.98 -1.41
CA VAL A 192 -0.98 -9.06 -1.31
C VAL A 192 -0.67 -8.75 0.15
N GLU A 193 0.57 -9.00 0.56
CA GLU A 193 1.14 -8.51 1.82
C GLU A 193 2.03 -7.30 1.51
N TYR A 194 1.67 -6.14 2.06
CA TYR A 194 2.46 -4.92 1.95
C TYR A 194 3.39 -4.78 3.15
N ARG A 195 4.64 -4.39 2.89
CA ARG A 195 5.68 -4.19 3.90
C ARG A 195 6.37 -2.86 3.68
N LEU A 196 6.87 -2.32 4.78
CA LEU A 196 7.74 -1.16 4.81
C LEU A 196 9.05 -1.58 5.47
N ASN A 197 10.17 -1.44 4.76
CA ASN A 197 11.50 -1.89 5.20
C ASN A 197 11.52 -3.32 5.77
N GLY A 198 10.74 -4.23 5.16
CA GLY A 198 10.63 -5.63 5.54
C GLY A 198 9.62 -5.94 6.64
N SER A 199 8.91 -4.94 7.20
CA SER A 199 7.91 -5.11 8.25
C SER A 199 6.49 -4.86 7.71
N CYS A 200 5.61 -5.85 7.85
CA CYS A 200 4.19 -5.70 7.54
C CYS A 200 3.50 -4.78 8.56
N ASP A 201 3.84 -4.91 9.85
CA ASP A 201 3.28 -4.05 10.89
C ASP A 201 3.64 -2.58 10.67
N ASP A 202 4.85 -2.28 10.18
CA ASP A 202 5.28 -0.89 9.97
C ASP A 202 4.50 -0.23 8.83
N PHE A 203 4.17 -0.99 7.77
CA PHE A 203 3.34 -0.50 6.67
C PHE A 203 1.93 -0.13 7.17
N TRP A 204 1.28 -1.05 7.89
CA TRP A 204 -0.09 -0.86 8.37
C TRP A 204 -0.19 0.12 9.55
N ALA A 205 0.88 0.30 10.32
CA ALA A 205 0.95 1.29 11.38
C ALA A 205 0.78 2.73 10.87
N ILE A 206 1.09 3.02 9.60
CA ILE A 206 0.84 4.34 8.98
C ILE A 206 -0.66 4.68 9.02
N PHE A 207 -1.53 3.68 8.95
CA PHE A 207 -2.99 3.82 9.01
C PHE A 207 -3.55 3.58 10.42
N GLY A 208 -2.69 3.34 11.40
CA GLY A 208 -3.10 3.04 12.77
C GLY A 208 -3.70 1.63 12.95
N THR A 209 -3.40 0.71 12.03
CA THR A 209 -3.87 -0.69 12.09
C THR A 209 -2.69 -1.66 12.29
N THR A 210 -2.98 -2.95 12.38
CA THR A 210 -1.97 -4.02 12.48
C THR A 210 -1.76 -4.69 11.13
N CYS A 211 -0.67 -5.45 10.98
CA CYS A 211 -0.41 -6.22 9.76
C CYS A 211 -1.65 -6.96 9.26
N ASP A 212 -1.98 -6.72 7.99
CA ASP A 212 -3.04 -7.41 7.26
C ASP A 212 -2.58 -7.86 5.87
N VAL A 213 -3.19 -8.94 5.38
CA VAL A 213 -2.96 -9.48 4.04
C VAL A 213 -4.23 -9.28 3.24
N LEU A 214 -4.15 -8.44 2.21
CA LEU A 214 -5.31 -8.12 1.40
C LEU A 214 -5.60 -9.28 0.44
N GLU A 215 -6.75 -9.92 0.58
CA GLU A 215 -7.21 -10.97 -0.33
C GLU A 215 -7.94 -10.37 -1.54
N ARG A 216 -7.77 -10.98 -2.72
CA ARG A 216 -8.45 -10.55 -3.96
C ARG A 216 -9.96 -10.46 -3.78
N SER A 217 -10.57 -11.45 -3.13
CA SER A 217 -12.01 -11.47 -2.94
C SER A 217 -12.52 -10.34 -2.06
N GLU A 218 -11.72 -9.91 -1.08
CA GLU A 218 -12.06 -8.79 -0.20
C GLU A 218 -11.92 -7.47 -0.97
N TRP A 219 -10.84 -7.32 -1.74
CA TRP A 219 -10.65 -6.20 -2.65
C TRP A 219 -11.79 -6.06 -3.67
N GLU A 220 -12.19 -7.17 -4.31
CA GLU A 220 -13.29 -7.17 -5.30
C GLU A 220 -14.64 -6.82 -4.65
N ALA A 221 -14.89 -7.29 -3.42
CA ALA A 221 -16.08 -6.90 -2.66
C ALA A 221 -16.07 -5.40 -2.30
N GLN A 222 -14.91 -4.88 -1.89
CA GLN A 222 -14.75 -3.47 -1.55
C GLN A 222 -14.96 -2.56 -2.77
N GLN A 223 -14.43 -2.94 -3.93
CA GLN A 223 -14.66 -2.21 -5.19
C GLN A 223 -16.13 -2.17 -5.57
N ALA A 224 -16.88 -3.25 -5.37
CA ALA A 224 -18.30 -3.29 -5.68
C ALA A 224 -19.09 -2.31 -4.80
N GLU A 225 -18.79 -2.26 -3.50
CA GLU A 225 -19.40 -1.27 -2.59
C GLU A 225 -19.09 0.17 -3.02
N TRP A 226 -17.84 0.44 -3.39
CA TRP A 226 -17.41 1.74 -3.87
C TRP A 226 -18.08 2.16 -5.18
N ALA A 227 -18.27 1.22 -6.11
CA ALA A 227 -19.00 1.47 -7.35
C ALA A 227 -20.48 1.79 -7.09
N ASP A 228 -21.11 1.15 -6.12
CA ASP A 228 -22.49 1.45 -5.72
C ASP A 228 -22.61 2.85 -5.11
N LEU A 229 -21.65 3.26 -4.27
CA LEU A 229 -21.59 4.61 -3.69
C LEU A 229 -21.39 5.70 -4.75
N ALA A 230 -20.63 5.43 -5.81
CA ALA A 230 -20.39 6.40 -6.88
C ALA A 230 -21.62 6.62 -7.78
N ASN A 231 -22.58 5.68 -7.79
CA ASN A 231 -23.77 5.73 -8.65
C ASN A 231 -25.07 6.11 -7.90
N GLY A 232 -25.02 6.31 -6.58
CA GLY A 232 -26.17 6.65 -5.72
C GLY A 232 -26.26 8.13 -5.39
#